data_AF-A0A7Y9LE98-F1
#
_entry.id   AF-A0A7Y9LE98-F1
#
_cell.length_a   1.000
_cell.length_b   1.000
_cell.length_c   1.000
_cell.angle_alpha   90.00
_cell.angle_beta   90.00
_cell.angle_gamma   90.00
#
_symmetry.space_group_name_H-M   'P 1'
#
loop_
_entity.id
_entity.type
_entity.pdbx_description
1 polymer ?
#
loop_
_entity_poly.entity_id
_entity_poly.type
_entity_poly.pdbx_seq_one_letter_code
_entity_poly.pdbx_strand_id
1 'polypeptide(L)'
;MSRPHVLFVGIDGVRFDTLAEQETPALDKVAAAGFLQSLQVNPAGPTISGPSWSTMVSGVLPPTHRIFDNDLTDHDLGRYPDFITLAALAYPGLQTFAAADWEPLVSSHSGGPIFAGGGFVPDRRRGKHDTPADWHDGDQQVADRAVAHLAALAAEPGSVTFVYQHGPDTAGHREGVGASYREFIEASDRRLDALLRAVDERPGRAAEDWLIIVATDHGHVDEGGHGGDSPEERTAWIAACGSGVPAGGRPLILEQADVAGHVHHVLGLTGQPEPFVGLPFGARTELAVA
;
A
#
# COMPACT_ATOMS: atom_id res chain seq x y z
N MET A 1 7.43 7.62 25.36
CA MET A 1 7.40 8.50 24.18
C MET A 1 6.18 8.09 23.38
N SER A 2 5.54 9.06 22.71
CA SER A 2 4.49 8.77 21.71
C SER A 2 5.01 7.81 20.65
N ARG A 3 4.15 6.93 20.12
CA ARG A 3 4.53 6.15 18.92
C ARG A 3 4.12 6.91 17.67
N PRO A 4 4.86 6.75 16.56
CA PRO A 4 4.46 7.35 15.29
C PRO A 4 3.06 6.90 14.86
N HIS A 5 2.36 7.80 14.18
CA HIS A 5 1.22 7.49 13.34
C HIS A 5 1.72 7.06 11.96
N VAL A 6 1.18 5.97 11.43
CA VAL A 6 1.52 5.45 10.10
C VAL A 6 0.29 5.54 9.21
N LEU A 7 0.43 6.16 8.05
CA LEU A 7 -0.53 6.12 6.96
C LEU A 7 0.12 5.42 5.76
N PHE A 8 -0.41 4.26 5.38
CA PHE A 8 -0.03 3.54 4.17
C PHE A 8 -1.17 3.57 3.15
N VAL A 9 -0.93 4.19 1.99
CA VAL A 9 -1.89 4.27 0.89
C VAL A 9 -1.43 3.40 -0.28
N GLY A 10 -2.22 2.40 -0.64
CA GLY A 10 -2.02 1.61 -1.85
C GLY A 10 -2.78 2.20 -3.03
N ILE A 11 -2.12 2.35 -4.18
CA ILE A 11 -2.75 2.68 -5.46
C ILE A 11 -2.41 1.56 -6.43
N ASP A 12 -3.38 0.69 -6.73
CA ASP A 12 -3.16 -0.57 -7.42
C ASP A 12 -2.85 -0.40 -8.92
N GLY A 13 -1.89 -1.18 -9.41
CA GLY A 13 -1.62 -1.35 -10.84
C GLY A 13 -1.14 -0.10 -11.57
N VAL A 14 -0.34 0.78 -10.96
CA VAL A 14 0.11 2.04 -11.57
C VAL A 14 1.50 1.93 -12.17
N ARG A 15 1.63 1.90 -13.51
CA ARG A 15 2.94 1.97 -14.16
C ARG A 15 3.66 3.27 -13.84
N PHE A 16 4.95 3.16 -13.54
CA PHE A 16 5.75 4.31 -13.13
C PHE A 16 5.96 5.33 -14.27
N ASP A 17 6.06 4.87 -15.52
CA ASP A 17 6.17 5.75 -16.68
C ASP A 17 4.91 6.59 -16.89
N THR A 18 3.74 5.97 -16.77
CA THR A 18 2.45 6.64 -16.93
C THR A 18 2.18 7.59 -15.78
N LEU A 19 2.55 7.21 -14.55
CA LEU A 19 2.52 8.10 -13.39
C LEU A 19 3.31 9.38 -13.62
N ALA A 20 4.53 9.26 -14.17
CA ALA A 20 5.39 10.41 -14.45
C ALA A 20 4.83 11.39 -15.49
N GLU A 21 3.80 10.99 -16.23
CA GLU A 21 3.09 11.83 -17.21
C GLU A 21 1.82 12.48 -16.64
N GLN A 22 1.39 12.13 -15.42
CA GLN A 22 0.15 12.65 -14.81
C GLN A 22 0.41 13.80 -13.84
N GLU A 23 -0.61 14.65 -13.64
CA GLU A 23 -0.58 15.68 -12.60
C GLU A 23 -0.99 15.07 -11.25
N THR A 24 0.00 14.71 -10.42
CA THR A 24 -0.20 14.12 -9.08
C THR A 24 0.36 15.00 -7.94
N PRO A 25 -0.20 16.20 -7.72
CA PRO A 25 0.35 17.17 -6.77
C PRO A 25 0.39 16.69 -5.31
N ALA A 26 -0.46 15.75 -4.89
CA ALA A 26 -0.39 15.21 -3.53
C ALA A 26 0.78 14.23 -3.39
N LEU A 27 0.98 13.35 -4.36
CA LEU A 27 2.13 12.46 -4.43
C LEU A 27 3.44 13.26 -4.55
N ASP A 28 3.43 14.35 -5.32
CA ASP A 28 4.58 15.25 -5.45
C ASP A 28 4.99 15.86 -4.10
N LYS A 29 4.03 16.19 -3.22
CA LYS A 29 4.33 16.65 -1.85
C LYS A 29 5.00 15.56 -1.03
N VAL A 30 4.53 14.32 -1.12
CA VAL A 30 5.15 13.17 -0.44
C VAL A 30 6.58 12.97 -0.95
N ALA A 31 6.75 12.96 -2.28
CA ALA A 31 8.04 12.80 -2.93
C ALA A 31 9.03 13.91 -2.54
N ALA A 32 8.59 15.17 -2.55
CA ALA A 32 9.41 16.31 -2.19
C ALA A 32 9.84 16.32 -0.71
N ALA A 33 8.99 15.78 0.18
CA ALA A 33 9.28 15.64 1.60
C ALA A 33 10.12 14.40 1.95
N GLY A 34 10.30 13.47 1.01
CA GLY A 34 11.11 12.26 1.19
C GLY A 34 11.62 11.74 -0.14
N PHE A 35 10.95 10.73 -0.70
CA PHE A 35 11.27 10.20 -2.03
C PHE A 35 10.04 9.67 -2.76
N LEU A 36 10.16 9.54 -4.08
CA LEU A 36 9.35 8.69 -4.95
C LEU A 36 10.31 7.94 -5.87
N GLN A 37 10.23 6.61 -5.91
CA GLN A 37 11.12 5.82 -6.74
C GLN A 37 10.48 4.53 -7.22
N SER A 38 10.79 4.15 -8.46
CA SER A 38 10.45 2.85 -8.99
C SER A 38 11.33 1.73 -8.43
N LEU A 39 10.77 0.53 -8.50
CA LEU A 39 11.43 -0.75 -8.27
C LEU A 39 10.84 -1.80 -9.24
N GLN A 40 11.32 -3.02 -9.15
CA GLN A 40 10.79 -4.16 -9.90
C GLN A 40 10.21 -5.18 -8.92
N VAL A 41 8.99 -5.66 -9.17
CA VAL A 41 8.38 -6.76 -8.44
C VAL A 41 9.35 -7.94 -8.44
N ASN A 42 9.59 -8.51 -7.26
CA ASN A 42 10.59 -9.57 -7.08
C ASN A 42 10.28 -10.78 -8.00
N PRO A 43 11.30 -11.38 -8.67
CA PRO A 43 11.10 -12.56 -9.52
C PRO A 43 10.63 -13.81 -8.77
N ALA A 44 10.66 -13.82 -7.44
CA ALA A 44 10.09 -14.88 -6.61
C ALA A 44 8.55 -14.95 -6.67
N GLY A 45 7.90 -13.91 -7.22
CA GLY A 45 6.46 -13.82 -7.38
C GLY A 45 6.02 -13.36 -8.77
N PRO A 46 4.74 -13.59 -9.10
CA PRO A 46 4.12 -12.98 -10.25
C PRO A 46 3.74 -11.52 -9.96
N THR A 47 3.47 -10.77 -11.01
CA THR A 47 3.01 -9.38 -10.96
C THR A 47 1.50 -9.34 -10.72
N ILE A 48 1.06 -9.88 -9.57
CA ILE A 48 -0.35 -10.01 -9.18
C ILE A 48 -0.54 -9.36 -7.80
N SER A 49 -1.70 -8.74 -7.57
CA SER A 49 -1.98 -7.96 -6.37
C SER A 49 -1.85 -8.74 -5.08
N GLY A 50 -2.44 -9.94 -4.98
CA GLY A 50 -2.36 -10.80 -3.79
C GLY A 50 -0.91 -11.02 -3.30
N PRO A 51 -0.01 -11.55 -4.14
CA PRO A 51 1.40 -11.71 -3.81
C PRO A 51 2.10 -10.41 -3.41
N SER A 52 1.93 -9.34 -4.19
CA SER A 52 2.61 -8.06 -3.98
C SER A 52 2.16 -7.36 -2.69
N TRP A 53 0.85 -7.23 -2.46
CA TRP A 53 0.31 -6.65 -1.22
C TRP A 53 0.70 -7.45 0.01
N SER A 54 0.64 -8.79 -0.08
CA SER A 54 1.09 -9.67 0.99
C SER A 54 2.56 -9.47 1.31
N THR A 55 3.42 -9.33 0.28
CA THR A 55 4.85 -9.04 0.45
C THR A 55 5.06 -7.71 1.15
N MET A 56 4.38 -6.64 0.71
CA MET A 56 4.51 -5.30 1.29
C MET A 56 4.16 -5.25 2.77
N VAL A 57 3.13 -5.99 3.20
CA VAL A 57 2.62 -5.87 4.57
C VAL A 57 3.20 -6.90 5.54
N SER A 58 3.65 -8.06 5.05
CA SER A 58 4.27 -9.11 5.88
C SER A 58 5.80 -9.03 5.93
N GLY A 59 6.43 -8.39 4.94
CA GLY A 59 7.88 -8.27 4.84
C GLY A 59 8.61 -9.56 4.41
N VAL A 60 7.87 -10.55 3.91
CA VAL A 60 8.40 -11.81 3.35
C VAL A 60 7.95 -11.96 1.90
N LEU A 61 8.67 -12.77 1.11
CA LEU A 61 8.39 -12.97 -0.32
C LEU A 61 7.34 -14.08 -0.58
N PRO A 62 6.81 -14.20 -1.81
CA PRO A 62 5.78 -15.19 -2.17
C PRO A 62 6.08 -16.65 -1.83
N PRO A 63 7.31 -17.18 -1.98
CA PRO A 63 7.65 -18.53 -1.52
C PRO A 63 7.45 -18.75 -0.01
N THR A 64 7.50 -17.68 0.79
CA THR A 64 7.37 -17.73 2.25
C THR A 64 5.91 -17.58 2.69
N HIS A 65 5.20 -16.54 2.23
CA HIS A 65 3.78 -16.35 2.59
C HIS A 65 2.81 -17.23 1.78
N ARG A 66 3.31 -17.95 0.76
CA ARG A 66 2.58 -18.92 -0.07
C ARG A 66 1.42 -18.37 -0.90
N ILE A 67 1.45 -17.09 -1.24
CA ILE A 67 0.41 -16.46 -2.09
C ILE A 67 1.04 -16.19 -3.45
N PHE A 68 0.43 -16.75 -4.50
CA PHE A 68 0.90 -16.65 -5.89
C PHE A 68 -0.20 -16.18 -6.86
N ASP A 69 -1.39 -15.88 -6.36
CA ASP A 69 -2.55 -15.42 -7.14
C ASP A 69 -3.48 -14.59 -6.23
N ASN A 70 -4.59 -14.11 -6.77
CA ASN A 70 -5.67 -13.42 -6.08
C ASN A 70 -6.67 -14.38 -5.40
N ASP A 71 -6.48 -15.70 -5.55
CA ASP A 71 -6.98 -16.71 -4.61
C ASP A 71 -5.91 -16.96 -3.54
N LEU A 72 -6.16 -16.47 -2.33
CA LEU A 72 -5.24 -16.49 -1.20
C LEU A 72 -5.36 -17.78 -0.36
N THR A 73 -6.13 -18.77 -0.83
CA THR A 73 -6.29 -20.04 -0.11
C THR A 73 -4.93 -20.71 0.15
N ASP A 74 -4.78 -21.36 1.30
CA ASP A 74 -3.55 -22.06 1.73
C ASP A 74 -2.30 -21.17 1.94
N HIS A 75 -2.50 -19.87 2.18
CA HIS A 75 -1.46 -18.92 2.59
C HIS A 75 -0.84 -19.23 3.97
N ASP A 76 0.34 -18.67 4.27
CA ASP A 76 1.00 -18.77 5.60
C ASP A 76 0.94 -17.45 6.41
N LEU A 77 -0.01 -16.56 6.15
CA LEU A 77 -0.14 -15.28 6.86
C LEU A 77 -0.39 -15.43 8.38
N GLY A 78 -0.83 -16.60 8.84
CA GLY A 78 -0.89 -16.90 10.29
C GLY A 78 0.49 -16.98 10.94
N ARG A 79 1.50 -17.44 10.20
CA ARG A 79 2.90 -17.44 10.62
C ARG A 79 3.60 -16.13 10.29
N TYR A 80 3.25 -15.48 9.17
CA TYR A 80 3.81 -14.22 8.70
C TYR A 80 2.72 -13.13 8.64
N PRO A 81 2.21 -12.66 9.79
CA PRO A 81 1.12 -11.70 9.84
C PRO A 81 1.54 -10.32 9.32
N ASP A 82 0.55 -9.55 8.87
CA ASP A 82 0.74 -8.17 8.45
C ASP A 82 1.22 -7.25 9.60
N PHE A 83 1.89 -6.15 9.25
CA PHE A 83 2.44 -5.23 10.24
C PHE A 83 1.38 -4.53 11.12
N ILE A 84 0.11 -4.41 10.69
CA ILE A 84 -0.96 -3.80 11.51
C ILE A 84 -1.31 -4.77 12.63
N THR A 85 -1.50 -6.04 12.30
CA THR A 85 -1.74 -7.12 13.26
C THR A 85 -0.58 -7.22 14.25
N LEU A 86 0.67 -7.22 13.78
CA LEU A 86 1.84 -7.24 14.65
C LEU A 86 1.90 -6.01 15.57
N ALA A 87 1.62 -4.81 15.05
CA ALA A 87 1.62 -3.59 15.84
C ALA A 87 0.53 -3.59 16.93
N ALA A 88 -0.67 -4.07 16.61
CA ALA A 88 -1.77 -4.19 17.57
C ALA A 88 -1.45 -5.21 18.68
N LEU A 89 -0.79 -6.33 18.35
CA LEU A 89 -0.36 -7.34 19.32
C LEU A 89 0.75 -6.80 20.23
N ALA A 90 1.73 -6.09 19.67
CA ALA A 90 2.84 -5.52 20.44
C ALA A 90 2.38 -4.39 21.37
N TYR A 91 1.37 -3.61 20.95
CA TYR A 91 0.94 -2.39 21.62
C TYR A 91 -0.58 -2.36 21.84
N PRO A 92 -1.08 -2.98 22.93
CA PRO A 92 -2.49 -2.92 23.28
C PRO A 92 -2.98 -1.48 23.38
N GLY A 93 -4.02 -1.14 22.60
CA GLY A 93 -4.59 0.21 22.53
C GLY A 93 -4.07 1.06 21.37
N LEU A 94 -3.12 0.58 20.57
CA LEU A 94 -2.78 1.21 19.30
C LEU A 94 -4.02 1.32 18.41
N GLN A 95 -4.22 2.47 17.78
CA GLN A 95 -5.37 2.69 16.90
C GLN A 95 -5.07 2.12 15.53
N THR A 96 -5.86 1.16 15.06
CA THR A 96 -5.64 0.51 13.77
C THR A 96 -6.82 0.67 12.85
N PHE A 97 -6.55 0.78 11.55
CA PHE A 97 -7.57 0.86 10.51
C PHE A 97 -7.06 0.27 9.20
N ALA A 98 -7.92 -0.47 8.52
CA ALA A 98 -7.71 -0.92 7.15
C ALA A 98 -9.01 -0.73 6.38
N ALA A 99 -8.93 -0.22 5.15
CA ALA A 99 -10.07 -0.10 4.25
C ALA A 99 -9.63 -0.38 2.82
N ALA A 100 -10.39 -1.24 2.15
CA ALA A 100 -10.10 -1.64 0.78
C ALA A 100 -11.38 -2.04 0.05
N ASP A 101 -11.45 -1.65 -1.21
CA ASP A 101 -12.51 -2.12 -2.12
C ASP A 101 -12.23 -3.54 -2.64
N TRP A 102 -10.95 -3.90 -2.81
CA TRP A 102 -10.58 -5.29 -3.11
C TRP A 102 -10.65 -6.15 -1.84
N GLU A 103 -11.72 -6.95 -1.77
CA GLU A 103 -12.14 -7.65 -0.55
C GLU A 103 -11.07 -8.52 0.14
N PRO A 104 -10.22 -9.30 -0.59
CA PRO A 104 -9.24 -10.18 0.06
C PRO A 104 -8.21 -9.47 0.94
N LEU A 105 -8.06 -8.14 0.83
CA LEU A 105 -7.24 -7.37 1.77
C LEU A 105 -7.85 -7.35 3.18
N VAL A 106 -9.18 -7.27 3.30
CA VAL A 106 -9.88 -6.87 4.53
C VAL A 106 -11.07 -7.77 4.92
N SER A 107 -11.42 -8.76 4.09
CA SER A 107 -12.47 -9.74 4.34
C SER A 107 -12.02 -11.16 3.99
N SER A 108 -12.83 -12.16 4.36
CA SER A 108 -12.54 -13.57 4.07
C SER A 108 -12.79 -14.00 2.62
N HIS A 109 -13.05 -13.04 1.71
CA HIS A 109 -13.23 -13.33 0.29
C HIS A 109 -11.94 -13.88 -0.31
N SER A 110 -12.05 -14.85 -1.23
CA SER A 110 -10.91 -15.50 -1.91
C SER A 110 -9.75 -15.90 -0.97
N GLY A 111 -10.07 -16.48 0.19
CA GLY A 111 -9.04 -16.96 1.12
C GLY A 111 -8.35 -15.89 1.97
N GLY A 112 -8.79 -14.63 1.91
CA GLY A 112 -8.31 -13.58 2.80
C GLY A 112 -8.81 -13.71 4.26
N PRO A 113 -8.64 -12.67 5.10
CA PRO A 113 -8.05 -11.37 4.76
C PRO A 113 -6.52 -11.36 4.86
N ILE A 114 -5.86 -10.53 4.04
CA ILE A 114 -4.42 -10.22 4.19
C ILE A 114 -4.18 -9.49 5.53
N PHE A 115 -4.98 -8.47 5.83
CA PHE A 115 -4.98 -7.82 7.14
C PHE A 115 -5.84 -8.65 8.10
N ALA A 116 -5.21 -9.39 9.03
CA ALA A 116 -5.91 -10.39 9.85
C ALA A 116 -7.03 -9.79 10.73
N GLY A 117 -6.93 -8.50 11.08
CA GLY A 117 -7.97 -7.76 11.80
C GLY A 117 -9.22 -7.41 10.97
N GLY A 118 -9.19 -7.67 9.66
CA GLY A 118 -10.18 -7.23 8.69
C GLY A 118 -10.21 -5.72 8.51
N GLY A 119 -11.26 -5.21 7.88
CA GLY A 119 -11.37 -3.79 7.59
C GLY A 119 -12.69 -3.37 6.97
N PHE A 120 -12.76 -2.11 6.55
CA PHE A 120 -13.93 -1.56 5.87
C PHE A 120 -13.95 -1.97 4.40
N VAL A 121 -15.10 -2.46 3.95
CA VAL A 121 -15.43 -2.74 2.54
C VAL A 121 -16.54 -1.77 2.11
N PRO A 122 -16.37 -0.99 1.03
CA PRO A 122 -17.36 -0.04 0.57
C PRO A 122 -18.61 -0.75 0.01
N ASP A 123 -19.76 -0.10 0.18
CA ASP A 123 -21.04 -0.56 -0.37
C ASP A 123 -21.22 0.00 -1.78
N ARG A 124 -20.89 -0.82 -2.78
CA ARG A 124 -21.03 -0.49 -4.18
C ARG A 124 -21.46 -1.73 -4.96
N ARG A 125 -21.82 -1.53 -6.22
CA ARG A 125 -22.08 -2.64 -7.14
C ARG A 125 -20.82 -3.47 -7.36
N ARG A 126 -20.93 -4.79 -7.21
CA ARG A 126 -19.85 -5.76 -7.42
C ARG A 126 -20.27 -6.87 -8.38
N GLY A 127 -19.30 -7.52 -9.02
CA GLY A 127 -19.49 -8.75 -9.79
C GLY A 127 -19.44 -8.52 -11.30
N LYS A 128 -19.89 -9.50 -12.08
CA LYS A 128 -19.68 -9.58 -13.55
C LYS A 128 -20.03 -8.33 -14.37
N HIS A 129 -20.88 -7.47 -13.84
CA HIS A 129 -21.37 -6.26 -14.51
C HIS A 129 -20.93 -4.96 -13.83
N ASP A 130 -19.95 -5.02 -12.93
CA ASP A 130 -19.28 -3.82 -12.46
C ASP A 130 -18.50 -3.13 -13.59
N THR A 131 -18.28 -1.84 -13.39
CA THR A 131 -17.60 -0.94 -14.32
C THR A 131 -16.48 -0.21 -13.57
N PRO A 132 -15.50 0.37 -14.26
CA PRO A 132 -14.49 1.22 -13.61
C PRO A 132 -15.12 2.32 -12.73
N ALA A 133 -16.27 2.88 -13.14
CA ALA A 133 -16.98 3.88 -12.34
C ALA A 133 -17.49 3.31 -10.99
N ASP A 134 -17.95 2.06 -10.96
CA ASP A 134 -18.37 1.43 -9.69
C ASP A 134 -17.18 1.33 -8.72
N TRP A 135 -16.00 0.90 -9.19
CA TRP A 135 -14.77 0.85 -8.40
C TRP A 135 -14.29 2.24 -7.97
N HIS A 136 -14.44 3.24 -8.84
CA HIS A 136 -14.14 4.62 -8.51
C HIS A 136 -15.02 5.17 -7.37
N ASP A 137 -16.32 4.83 -7.35
CA ASP A 137 -17.21 5.15 -6.25
C ASP A 137 -16.82 4.41 -4.96
N GLY A 138 -16.36 3.16 -5.08
CA GLY A 138 -15.84 2.36 -3.97
C GLY A 138 -14.59 2.98 -3.34
N ASP A 139 -13.62 3.41 -4.16
CA ASP A 139 -12.43 4.12 -3.73
C ASP A 139 -12.77 5.43 -3.02
N GLN A 140 -13.80 6.16 -3.50
CA GLN A 140 -14.24 7.38 -2.84
C GLN A 140 -14.80 7.08 -1.44
N GLN A 141 -15.63 6.04 -1.29
CA GLN A 141 -16.14 5.62 0.02
C GLN A 141 -15.03 5.17 0.98
N VAL A 142 -14.02 4.45 0.46
CA VAL A 142 -12.83 4.05 1.23
C VAL A 142 -12.07 5.29 1.72
N ALA A 143 -11.81 6.26 0.83
CA ALA A 143 -11.14 7.50 1.17
C ALA A 143 -11.94 8.32 2.20
N ASP A 144 -13.25 8.49 2.01
CA ASP A 144 -14.12 9.22 2.94
C ASP A 144 -14.11 8.58 4.33
N ARG A 145 -14.17 7.25 4.40
CA ARG A 145 -14.12 6.51 5.66
C ARG A 145 -12.77 6.67 6.36
N ALA A 146 -11.68 6.64 5.60
CA ALA A 146 -10.33 6.84 6.09
C ALA A 146 -10.09 8.28 6.55
N VAL A 147 -10.57 9.30 5.83
CA VAL A 147 -10.53 10.72 6.24
C VAL A 147 -11.24 10.90 7.59
N ALA A 148 -12.44 10.34 7.73
CA ALA A 148 -13.18 10.41 8.99
C ALA A 148 -12.43 9.71 10.14
N HIS A 149 -11.77 8.57 9.87
CA HIS A 149 -10.94 7.88 10.84
C HIS A 149 -9.72 8.71 11.25
N LEU A 150 -8.96 9.24 10.28
CA LEU A 150 -7.77 10.05 10.50
C LEU A 150 -8.08 11.33 11.30
N ALA A 151 -9.20 11.99 11.03
CA ALA A 151 -9.65 13.16 11.78
C ALA A 151 -10.03 12.83 13.24
N ALA A 152 -10.48 11.60 13.50
CA ALA A 152 -10.94 11.14 14.81
C ALA A 152 -9.85 10.47 15.67
N LEU A 153 -8.66 10.19 15.11
CA LEU A 153 -7.56 9.59 15.86
C LEU A 153 -7.18 10.44 17.08
N ALA A 154 -7.01 9.79 18.23
CA ALA A 154 -6.29 10.40 19.35
C ALA A 154 -4.79 10.52 19.02
N ALA A 155 -4.11 11.53 19.57
CA ALA A 155 -2.67 11.73 19.37
C ALA A 155 -1.79 10.64 20.03
N GLU A 156 -2.35 9.89 20.98
CA GLU A 156 -1.71 8.77 21.67
C GLU A 156 -2.67 7.57 21.69
N PRO A 157 -2.18 6.31 21.65
CA PRO A 157 -0.78 5.89 21.75
C PRO A 157 -0.06 5.72 20.39
N GLY A 158 -0.52 6.41 19.33
CA GLY A 158 -0.10 6.22 17.93
C GLY A 158 -1.18 5.49 17.11
N SER A 159 -0.93 5.30 15.81
CA SER A 159 -1.84 4.57 14.92
C SER A 159 -1.17 3.90 13.73
N VAL A 160 -1.83 2.92 13.13
CA VAL A 160 -1.48 2.39 11.81
C VAL A 160 -2.74 2.29 10.95
N THR A 161 -2.75 3.02 9.84
CA THR A 161 -3.88 3.18 8.94
C THR A 161 -3.48 2.73 7.54
N PHE A 162 -4.17 1.74 6.99
CA PHE A 162 -4.06 1.32 5.59
C PHE A 162 -5.29 1.75 4.78
N VAL A 163 -5.05 2.29 3.59
CA VAL A 163 -6.09 2.73 2.66
C VAL A 163 -5.72 2.24 1.27
N TYR A 164 -6.61 1.48 0.63
CA TYR A 164 -6.39 0.94 -0.71
C TYR A 164 -7.29 1.60 -1.74
N GLN A 165 -6.73 1.90 -2.91
CA GLN A 165 -7.42 2.46 -4.07
C GLN A 165 -7.21 1.56 -5.28
N HIS A 166 -8.30 1.06 -5.86
CA HIS A 166 -8.30 0.06 -6.92
C HIS A 166 -8.47 0.66 -8.33
N GLY A 167 -8.88 1.92 -8.41
CA GLY A 167 -9.34 2.55 -9.65
C GLY A 167 -8.43 2.30 -10.85
N PRO A 168 -7.14 2.71 -10.81
CA PRO A 168 -6.25 2.60 -11.96
C PRO A 168 -6.18 1.18 -12.52
N ASP A 169 -5.87 0.16 -11.71
CA ASP A 169 -5.85 -1.25 -12.15
C ASP A 169 -7.16 -1.68 -12.84
N THR A 170 -8.32 -1.36 -12.26
CA THR A 170 -9.61 -1.72 -12.85
C THR A 170 -9.86 -1.03 -14.21
N ALA A 171 -9.42 0.21 -14.37
CA ALA A 171 -9.46 0.90 -15.65
C ALA A 171 -8.47 0.29 -16.66
N GLY A 172 -7.26 -0.05 -16.19
CA GLY A 172 -6.21 -0.72 -16.96
C GLY A 172 -6.70 -2.06 -17.53
N HIS A 173 -7.33 -2.90 -16.71
CA HIS A 173 -7.93 -4.15 -17.15
C HIS A 173 -9.04 -4.00 -18.20
N ARG A 174 -9.80 -2.90 -18.16
CA ARG A 174 -10.98 -2.71 -19.02
C ARG A 174 -10.64 -2.04 -20.34
N GLU A 175 -9.70 -1.10 -20.33
CA GLU A 175 -9.46 -0.17 -21.44
C GLU A 175 -7.97 -0.02 -21.79
N GLY A 176 -7.08 -0.75 -21.12
CA GLY A 176 -5.64 -0.63 -21.24
C GLY A 176 -5.08 0.61 -20.54
N VAL A 177 -3.80 0.90 -20.77
CA VAL A 177 -3.08 2.08 -20.25
C VAL A 177 -3.49 3.35 -21.02
N GLY A 178 -4.79 3.59 -21.08
CA GLY A 178 -5.46 4.61 -21.88
C GLY A 178 -5.92 5.84 -21.07
N ALA A 179 -6.93 6.53 -21.60
CA ALA A 179 -7.40 7.79 -21.01
C ALA A 179 -8.03 7.61 -19.61
N SER A 180 -8.90 6.61 -19.42
CA SER A 180 -9.54 6.38 -18.12
C SER A 180 -8.56 5.91 -17.05
N TYR A 181 -7.55 5.12 -17.43
CA TYR A 181 -6.45 4.74 -16.54
C TYR A 181 -5.72 5.96 -15.98
N ARG A 182 -5.37 6.91 -16.87
CA ARG A 182 -4.71 8.17 -16.53
C ARG A 182 -5.59 9.08 -15.65
N GLU A 183 -6.86 9.24 -16.01
CA GLU A 183 -7.84 9.97 -15.20
C GLU A 183 -7.97 9.38 -13.78
N PHE A 184 -7.90 8.05 -13.65
CA PHE A 184 -8.04 7.38 -12.36
C PHE A 184 -6.77 7.46 -11.51
N ILE A 185 -5.58 7.60 -12.13
CA ILE A 185 -4.35 7.98 -11.40
C ILE A 185 -4.53 9.36 -10.76
N GLU A 186 -4.96 10.36 -11.53
CA GLU A 186 -5.21 11.71 -10.99
C GLU A 186 -6.34 11.72 -9.94
N ALA A 187 -7.38 10.90 -10.12
CA ALA A 187 -8.41 10.73 -9.10
C ALA A 187 -7.88 10.14 -7.81
N SER A 188 -6.96 9.17 -7.92
CA SER A 188 -6.35 8.55 -6.75
C SER A 188 -5.45 9.54 -6.00
N ASP A 189 -4.77 10.43 -6.72
CA ASP A 189 -4.02 11.54 -6.14
C ASP A 189 -4.93 12.56 -5.43
N ARG A 190 -6.11 12.88 -5.98
CA ARG A 190 -7.09 13.75 -5.28
C ARG A 190 -7.56 13.13 -3.96
N ARG A 191 -7.73 11.81 -3.90
CA ARG A 191 -8.08 11.10 -2.66
C ARG A 191 -6.90 11.07 -1.69
N LEU A 192 -5.67 10.90 -2.20
CA LEU A 192 -4.46 11.06 -1.39
C LEU A 192 -4.39 12.47 -0.78
N ASP A 193 -4.66 13.54 -1.56
CA ASP A 193 -4.68 14.91 -1.04
C ASP A 193 -5.68 15.08 0.12
N ALA A 194 -6.87 14.47 0.02
CA ALA A 194 -7.86 14.50 1.09
C ALA A 194 -7.36 13.78 2.36
N LEU A 195 -6.69 12.63 2.22
CA LEU A 195 -6.06 11.92 3.35
C LEU A 195 -4.94 12.74 3.99
N LEU A 196 -4.07 13.35 3.18
CA LEU A 196 -2.99 14.20 3.66
C LEU A 196 -3.52 15.44 4.39
N ARG A 197 -4.57 16.09 3.86
CA ARG A 197 -5.24 17.20 4.56
C ARG A 197 -5.84 16.75 5.88
N ALA A 198 -6.47 15.57 5.93
CA ALA A 198 -7.03 15.02 7.16
C ALA A 198 -5.95 14.78 8.22
N VAL A 199 -4.70 14.49 7.83
CA VAL A 199 -3.53 14.44 8.71
C VAL A 199 -3.06 15.85 9.10
N ASP A 200 -2.90 16.75 8.12
CA ASP A 200 -2.36 18.09 8.32
C ASP A 200 -3.25 18.98 9.21
N GLU A 201 -4.57 18.80 9.13
CA GLU A 201 -5.56 19.61 9.85
C GLU A 201 -5.85 19.11 11.28
N ARG A 202 -5.20 18.02 11.73
CA ARG A 202 -5.40 17.49 13.08
C ARG A 202 -4.96 18.51 14.14
N PRO A 203 -5.75 18.75 15.21
CA PRO A 203 -5.39 19.71 16.25
C PRO A 203 -4.04 19.42 16.94
N GLY A 204 -3.64 18.15 17.03
CA GLY A 204 -2.41 17.69 17.65
C GLY A 204 -1.21 17.58 16.69
N ARG A 205 -1.40 17.86 15.40
CA ARG A 205 -0.45 17.54 14.32
C ARG A 205 1.00 17.97 14.60
N ALA A 206 1.21 19.15 15.19
CA ALA A 206 2.55 19.68 15.45
C ALA A 206 3.35 18.88 16.50
N ALA A 207 2.67 18.07 17.34
CA ALA A 207 3.28 17.21 18.34
C ALA A 207 3.30 15.73 17.94
N GLU A 208 2.71 15.40 16.79
CA GLU A 208 2.62 14.03 16.26
C GLU A 208 3.80 13.73 15.35
N ASP A 209 4.31 12.50 15.43
CA ASP A 209 5.26 11.97 14.45
C ASP A 209 4.49 11.11 13.44
N TRP A 210 4.74 11.32 12.15
CA TRP A 210 4.01 10.66 11.06
C TRP A 210 4.97 9.99 10.10
N LEU A 211 4.66 8.75 9.73
CA LEU A 211 5.18 8.07 8.56
C LEU A 211 4.06 7.99 7.53
N ILE A 212 4.31 8.50 6.33
CA ILE A 212 3.39 8.40 5.19
C ILE A 212 4.09 7.57 4.11
N ILE A 213 3.42 6.52 3.65
CA ILE A 213 3.86 5.66 2.55
C ILE A 213 2.75 5.63 1.50
N VAL A 214 3.13 5.77 0.23
CA VAL A 214 2.27 5.52 -0.92
C VAL A 214 2.97 4.50 -1.80
N ALA A 215 2.29 3.45 -2.24
CA ALA A 215 2.91 2.46 -3.11
C ALA A 215 1.93 1.89 -4.13
N THR A 216 2.51 1.34 -5.20
CA THR A 216 1.83 0.43 -6.10
C THR A 216 2.47 -0.95 -6.04
N ASP A 217 1.72 -1.94 -6.45
CA ASP A 217 2.02 -3.36 -6.34
C ASP A 217 2.55 -3.99 -7.63
N HIS A 218 2.12 -3.49 -8.80
CA HIS A 218 2.60 -3.87 -10.12
C HIS A 218 2.25 -2.83 -11.20
N GLY A 219 2.61 -3.13 -12.45
CA GLY A 219 2.22 -2.34 -13.62
C GLY A 219 1.25 -3.11 -14.51
N HIS A 220 1.25 -2.77 -15.81
CA HIS A 220 0.33 -3.29 -16.82
C HIS A 220 0.99 -3.34 -18.20
N VAL A 221 0.59 -4.30 -19.03
CA VAL A 221 0.82 -4.20 -20.48
C VAL A 221 -0.08 -3.13 -21.11
N ASP A 222 0.30 -2.60 -22.28
CA ASP A 222 -0.40 -1.48 -22.93
C ASP A 222 -1.89 -1.76 -23.16
N GLU A 223 -2.23 -2.98 -23.61
CA GLU A 223 -3.62 -3.41 -23.85
C GLU A 223 -4.43 -3.63 -22.57
N GLY A 224 -3.80 -3.62 -21.40
CA GLY A 224 -4.40 -3.98 -20.12
C GLY A 224 -4.13 -5.43 -19.72
N GLY A 225 -4.13 -5.66 -18.41
CA GLY A 225 -3.69 -6.93 -17.79
C GLY A 225 -2.26 -6.91 -17.27
N HIS A 226 -1.98 -7.87 -16.41
CA HIS A 226 -0.73 -8.08 -15.69
C HIS A 226 -0.64 -9.56 -15.25
N GLY A 227 0.44 -9.93 -14.55
CA GLY A 227 0.70 -11.30 -14.07
C GLY A 227 1.89 -11.99 -14.76
N GLY A 228 2.40 -11.41 -15.84
CA GLY A 228 3.58 -11.83 -16.56
C GLY A 228 4.90 -11.21 -16.07
N ASP A 229 5.92 -11.36 -16.90
CA ASP A 229 7.31 -11.02 -16.62
C ASP A 229 7.84 -9.83 -17.41
N SER A 230 7.00 -9.13 -18.17
CA SER A 230 7.45 -7.95 -18.91
C SER A 230 7.90 -6.84 -17.96
N PRO A 231 8.86 -5.99 -18.35
CA PRO A 231 9.27 -4.84 -17.55
C PRO A 231 8.10 -3.93 -17.14
N GLU A 232 7.10 -3.80 -18.02
CA GLU A 232 5.89 -3.00 -17.83
C GLU A 232 4.93 -3.60 -16.81
N GLU A 233 4.88 -4.93 -16.67
CA GLU A 233 4.12 -5.59 -15.61
C GLU A 233 4.90 -5.58 -14.29
N ARG A 234 6.23 -5.77 -14.35
CA ARG A 234 7.10 -5.82 -13.17
C ARG A 234 7.41 -4.47 -12.56
N THR A 235 7.11 -3.35 -13.23
CA THR A 235 7.30 -2.04 -12.61
C THR A 235 6.39 -1.88 -11.39
N ALA A 236 6.96 -1.42 -10.29
CA ALA A 236 6.26 -0.94 -9.11
C ALA A 236 6.97 0.33 -8.62
N TRP A 237 6.43 0.99 -7.60
CA TRP A 237 7.03 2.18 -7.02
C TRP A 237 6.57 2.40 -5.59
N ILE A 238 7.41 3.11 -4.84
CA ILE A 238 7.14 3.56 -3.47
C ILE A 238 7.47 5.04 -3.39
N ALA A 239 6.58 5.81 -2.79
CA ALA A 239 6.86 7.12 -2.24
C ALA A 239 6.71 7.09 -0.72
N ALA A 240 7.58 7.78 -0.01
CA ALA A 240 7.46 7.89 1.43
C ALA A 240 8.03 9.21 1.95
N CYS A 241 7.50 9.68 3.07
CA CYS A 241 8.05 10.79 3.82
C CYS A 241 7.76 10.65 5.33
N GLY A 242 8.47 11.45 6.14
CA GLY A 242 8.29 11.49 7.59
C GLY A 242 9.21 10.52 8.34
N SER A 243 8.69 9.91 9.41
CA SER A 243 9.48 9.19 10.43
C SER A 243 10.43 8.16 9.82
N GLY A 244 11.72 8.29 10.14
CA GLY A 244 12.80 7.41 9.69
C GLY A 244 13.11 7.41 8.19
N VAL A 245 12.33 8.11 7.35
CA VAL A 245 12.53 8.11 5.89
C VAL A 245 13.80 8.91 5.53
N PRO A 246 14.71 8.38 4.70
CA PRO A 246 15.90 9.11 4.29
C PRO A 246 15.53 10.36 3.46
N ALA A 247 16.11 11.51 3.83
CA ALA A 247 15.91 12.75 3.10
C ALA A 247 16.93 12.90 1.95
N GLY A 248 16.47 12.73 0.71
CA GLY A 248 17.18 13.09 -0.53
C GLY A 248 18.51 12.36 -0.84
N GLY A 249 19.05 12.66 -2.02
CA GLY A 249 20.49 12.61 -2.31
C GLY A 249 21.06 11.37 -3.02
N ARG A 250 20.43 10.19 -2.96
CA ARG A 250 20.87 9.01 -3.74
C ARG A 250 19.68 8.14 -4.14
N PRO A 251 19.69 7.54 -5.35
CA PRO A 251 18.76 6.47 -5.68
C PRO A 251 18.85 5.37 -4.63
N LEU A 252 17.71 4.97 -4.10
CA LEU A 252 17.58 3.88 -3.16
C LEU A 252 17.61 2.55 -3.92
N ILE A 253 17.94 1.47 -3.23
CA ILE A 253 17.56 0.13 -3.70
C ILE A 253 16.37 -0.26 -2.83
N LEU A 254 15.28 -0.67 -3.46
CA LEU A 254 14.01 -0.94 -2.78
C LEU A 254 13.51 -2.33 -3.14
N GLU A 255 12.84 -2.96 -2.18
CA GLU A 255 12.01 -4.15 -2.33
C GLU A 255 10.62 -3.83 -1.78
N GLN A 256 9.56 -4.47 -2.28
CA GLN A 256 8.20 -4.30 -1.76
C GLN A 256 8.14 -4.59 -0.26
N ALA A 257 8.86 -5.63 0.19
CA ALA A 257 8.98 -6.00 1.60
C ALA A 257 9.57 -4.90 2.50
N ASP A 258 10.27 -3.90 1.94
CA ASP A 258 10.82 -2.78 2.70
C ASP A 258 9.72 -1.88 3.29
N VAL A 259 8.49 -1.94 2.76
CA VAL A 259 7.33 -1.28 3.40
C VAL A 259 7.14 -1.81 4.82
N ALA A 260 6.98 -3.12 5.00
CA ALA A 260 6.91 -3.73 6.33
C ALA A 260 8.19 -3.53 7.14
N GLY A 261 9.36 -3.64 6.50
CA GLY A 261 10.65 -3.40 7.15
C GLY A 261 10.77 -2.01 7.77
N HIS A 262 10.34 -0.98 7.04
CA HIS A 262 10.34 0.40 7.52
C HIS A 262 9.28 0.66 8.59
N VAL A 263 8.07 0.12 8.43
CA VAL A 263 7.02 0.19 9.47
C VAL A 263 7.49 -0.47 10.77
N HIS A 264 8.13 -1.64 10.68
CA HIS A 264 8.69 -2.33 11.84
C HIS A 264 9.78 -1.50 12.51
N HIS A 265 10.66 -0.86 11.72
CA HIS A 265 11.71 0.01 12.23
C HIS A 265 11.15 1.20 13.04
N VAL A 266 10.21 1.96 12.46
CA VAL A 266 9.68 3.18 13.12
C VAL A 266 8.81 2.84 14.34
N LEU A 267 8.10 1.71 14.31
CA LEU A 267 7.28 1.25 15.44
C LEU A 267 8.10 0.45 16.47
N GLY A 268 9.37 0.16 16.22
CA GLY A 268 10.20 -0.66 17.10
C GLY A 268 9.71 -2.09 17.26
N LEU A 269 9.05 -2.65 16.24
CA LEU A 269 8.60 -4.04 16.23
C LEU A 269 9.81 -4.96 16.07
N THR A 270 9.87 -6.02 16.86
CA THR A 270 10.98 -6.99 16.86
C THR A 270 10.46 -8.42 16.96
N GLY A 271 11.29 -9.42 16.63
CA GLY A 271 10.94 -10.83 16.76
C GLY A 271 10.13 -11.37 15.57
N GLN A 272 10.34 -10.80 14.39
CA GLN A 272 9.71 -11.21 13.14
C GLN A 272 10.09 -12.66 12.82
N PRO A 273 9.14 -13.47 12.32
CA PRO A 273 9.43 -14.85 11.96
C PRO A 273 10.35 -14.87 10.73
N GLU A 274 11.41 -15.67 10.82
CA GLU A 274 12.32 -15.87 9.69
C GLU A 274 11.74 -16.83 8.62
N PRO A 275 12.06 -16.65 7.33
CA PRO A 275 12.88 -15.55 6.80
C PRO A 275 12.09 -14.24 6.72
N PHE A 276 12.65 -13.14 7.25
CA PHE A 276 12.14 -11.78 7.08
C PHE A 276 13.11 -10.96 6.23
N VAL A 277 12.65 -10.40 5.11
CA VAL A 277 13.53 -9.73 4.13
C VAL A 277 13.34 -8.22 4.06
N GLY A 278 12.28 -7.69 4.69
CA GLY A 278 12.02 -6.26 4.76
C GLY A 278 13.10 -5.51 5.53
N LEU A 279 13.57 -4.39 4.97
CA LEU A 279 14.56 -3.53 5.60
C LEU A 279 14.01 -2.10 5.76
N PRO A 280 14.54 -1.30 6.70
CA PRO A 280 14.26 0.15 6.72
C PRO A 280 14.62 0.80 5.39
N PHE A 281 13.85 1.79 4.95
CA PHE A 281 14.14 2.48 3.70
C PHE A 281 15.56 3.10 3.73
N GLY A 282 16.33 2.83 2.66
CA GLY A 282 17.73 3.27 2.54
C GLY A 282 18.77 2.35 3.20
N ALA A 283 18.36 1.30 3.91
CA ALA A 283 19.28 0.30 4.46
C ALA A 283 19.70 -0.77 3.43
N ARG A 284 18.88 -0.99 2.40
CA ARG A 284 19.12 -2.00 1.37
C ARG A 284 20.27 -1.57 0.44
N THR A 285 21.26 -2.44 0.29
CA THR A 285 22.43 -2.23 -0.59
C THR A 285 22.46 -3.17 -1.80
N GLU A 286 21.59 -4.17 -1.83
CA GLU A 286 21.45 -5.15 -2.91
C GLU A 286 19.99 -5.64 -3.01
N LEU A 287 19.60 -6.15 -4.18
CA LEU A 287 18.25 -6.68 -4.39
C LEU A 287 18.01 -7.90 -3.49
N ALA A 288 16.78 -8.05 -2.96
CA ALA A 288 16.42 -9.23 -2.20
C ALA A 288 16.46 -10.47 -3.12
N VAL A 289 17.18 -11.50 -2.68
CA VAL A 289 17.19 -12.80 -3.36
C VAL A 289 16.19 -13.71 -2.65
N ALA A 290 15.49 -14.54 -3.44
CA ALA A 290 14.57 -15.56 -2.96
C ALA A 290 15.25 -16.61 -2.06
#